data_AF-A0A3B9TXK7-F1
#
_entry.id   AF-A0A3B9TXK7-F1
#
_cell.length_a   1.000
_cell.length_b   1.000
_cell.length_c   1.000
_cell.angle_alpha   90.00
_cell.angle_beta   90.00
_cell.angle_gamma   90.00
#
_symmetry.space_group_name_H-M   'P 1'
#
loop_
_entity.id
_entity.type
_entity.pdbx_description
1 polymer ?
#
loop_
_entity_poly.entity_id
_entity_poly.type
_entity_poly.pdbx_seq_one_letter_code
_entity_poly.pdbx_strand_id
1 'polypeptide(L)'
;MSDISSLQRPAELPAPAFSVPSWIRPVVVPHGRHPVAGGWAAFDQIDLVQRDEAGAYAVLRMDPDQLFRTAGDRNAAAAAFDLITAPRAPFAGLAMDRPRIMGILNVTPDSFSDGGRHNAPARAVAAGREMIAAGATIIDIGGESPRPGAEPVTRNQELAR
;
A
#
# COMPACT_ATOMS: atom_id res chain seq x y z
N MET A 1 11.19 -11.50 3.67
CA MET A 1 9.90 -11.28 4.35
C MET A 1 10.00 -11.92 5.71
N SER A 2 10.20 -11.12 6.76
CA SER A 2 10.28 -11.64 8.13
C SER A 2 8.89 -12.11 8.58
N ASP A 3 8.84 -13.31 9.12
CA ASP A 3 7.61 -13.97 9.58
C ASP A 3 7.00 -13.20 10.77
N ILE A 4 5.88 -12.54 10.51
CA ILE A 4 5.15 -11.68 11.43
C ILE A 4 4.55 -12.50 12.60
N SER A 5 4.51 -13.83 12.49
CA SER A 5 4.00 -14.73 13.52
C SER A 5 4.92 -14.84 14.75
N SER A 6 6.19 -14.42 14.63
CA SER A 6 7.20 -14.45 15.71
C SER A 6 7.21 -13.20 16.61
N LEU A 7 6.31 -12.24 16.37
CA LEU A 7 6.25 -11.01 17.16
C LEU A 7 5.77 -11.29 18.59
N GLN A 8 6.63 -10.98 19.56
CA GLN A 8 6.29 -11.07 20.97
C GLN A 8 5.24 -10.03 21.34
N ARG A 9 4.25 -10.47 22.12
CA ARG A 9 3.16 -9.64 22.65
C ARG A 9 3.35 -9.49 24.16
N PRO A 10 4.15 -8.51 24.61
CA PRO A 10 4.33 -8.27 26.04
C PRO A 10 3.00 -7.83 26.67
N ALA A 11 2.81 -8.15 27.95
CA ALA A 11 1.61 -7.78 28.71
C ALA A 11 1.55 -6.27 29.02
N GLU A 12 2.67 -5.56 28.97
CA GLU A 12 2.80 -4.14 29.31
C GLU A 12 3.94 -3.49 28.51
N LEU A 13 3.85 -2.18 28.23
CA LEU A 13 4.89 -1.45 27.50
C LEU A 13 5.96 -0.92 28.47
N PRO A 14 7.25 -1.22 28.26
CA PRO A 14 8.33 -0.73 29.13
C PRO A 14 8.68 0.76 28.92
N ALA A 15 8.09 1.43 27.92
CA ALA A 15 8.26 2.85 27.63
C ALA A 15 6.91 3.47 27.22
N PRO A 16 6.74 4.81 27.28
CA PRO A 16 5.51 5.43 26.79
C PRO A 16 5.24 4.99 25.34
N ALA A 17 3.99 4.69 24.99
CA ALA A 17 3.64 4.47 23.60
C ALA A 17 4.13 5.68 22.78
N PHE A 18 4.75 5.47 21.62
CA PHE A 18 5.35 6.54 20.80
C PHE A 18 6.62 7.25 21.33
N SER A 19 7.43 6.64 22.19
CA SER A 19 8.75 7.20 22.58
C SER A 19 9.96 6.65 21.81
N VAL A 20 9.76 5.61 20.99
CA VAL A 20 10.75 4.93 20.13
C VAL A 20 10.17 4.79 18.72
N PRO A 21 10.93 4.40 17.67
CA PRO A 21 10.35 4.13 16.35
C PRO A 21 9.13 3.22 16.47
N SER A 22 7.96 3.78 16.17
CA SER A 22 6.65 3.18 16.42
C SER A 22 5.81 3.27 15.16
N TRP A 23 5.09 2.20 14.84
CA TRP A 23 4.14 2.14 13.73
C TRP A 23 2.77 1.73 14.25
N ILE A 24 1.72 2.30 13.67
CA ILE A 24 0.35 1.91 13.96
C ILE A 24 -0.16 1.02 12.82
N ARG A 25 -0.67 -0.16 13.17
CA ARG A 25 -1.40 -1.04 12.25
C ARG A 25 -2.87 -1.14 12.68
N PRO A 26 -3.82 -0.63 11.88
CA PRO A 26 -5.23 -0.87 12.11
C PRO A 26 -5.58 -2.36 12.11
N VAL A 27 -6.38 -2.80 13.08
CA VAL A 27 -6.99 -4.15 13.09
C VAL A 27 -8.34 -4.04 12.42
N VAL A 28 -8.37 -4.29 11.11
CA VAL A 28 -9.56 -4.06 10.27
C VAL A 28 -10.70 -5.01 10.65
N VAL A 29 -11.90 -4.46 10.79
CA VAL A 29 -13.15 -5.18 11.07
C VAL A 29 -14.26 -4.74 10.09
N PRO A 30 -15.33 -5.53 9.90
CA PRO A 30 -16.42 -5.17 8.99
C PRO A 30 -17.15 -3.87 9.36
N HIS A 31 -17.33 -3.61 10.66
CA HIS A 31 -17.98 -2.42 11.20
C HIS A 31 -17.19 -1.95 12.42
N GLY A 32 -16.56 -0.77 12.31
CA GLY A 32 -15.77 -0.17 13.39
C GLY A 32 -15.95 1.34 13.44
N ARG A 33 -15.51 1.96 14.54
CA ARG A 33 -15.69 3.40 14.79
C ARG A 33 -14.82 4.29 13.92
N HIS A 34 -13.64 3.81 13.52
CA HIS A 34 -12.65 4.61 12.81
C HIS A 34 -12.50 4.12 11.37
N PRO A 35 -12.77 4.96 10.35
CA PRO A 35 -12.52 4.57 8.97
C PRO A 35 -11.01 4.55 8.69
N VAL A 36 -10.56 3.59 7.89
CA VAL A 36 -9.21 3.57 7.33
C VAL A 36 -9.18 4.54 6.15
N ALA A 37 -8.33 5.56 6.27
CA ALA A 37 -8.11 6.57 5.25
C ALA A 37 -9.41 7.23 4.73
N GLY A 38 -10.39 7.45 5.62
CA GLY A 38 -11.72 7.98 5.31
C GLY A 38 -12.55 7.10 4.36
N GLY A 39 -12.15 5.84 4.16
CA GLY A 39 -12.70 4.97 3.14
C GLY A 39 -13.65 3.90 3.66
N TRP A 40 -13.78 2.84 2.86
CA TRP A 40 -14.72 1.74 3.01
C TRP A 40 -14.44 0.73 4.13
N ALA A 41 -13.21 0.69 4.67
CA ALA A 41 -12.82 -0.24 5.73
C ALA A 41 -12.74 0.50 7.08
N ALA A 42 -12.95 -0.21 8.19
CA ALA A 42 -12.93 0.39 9.52
C ALA A 42 -12.18 -0.46 10.55
N PHE A 43 -11.85 0.13 11.70
CA PHE A 43 -11.19 -0.54 12.82
C PHE A 43 -11.65 0.06 14.16
N ASP A 44 -11.57 -0.75 15.21
CA ASP A 44 -11.77 -0.31 16.61
C ASP A 44 -10.50 -0.44 17.46
N GLN A 45 -9.58 -1.28 17.02
CA GLN A 45 -8.31 -1.56 17.68
C GLN A 45 -7.16 -1.35 16.71
N ILE A 46 -6.01 -1.04 17.29
CA ILE A 46 -4.73 -0.91 16.62
C ILE A 46 -3.72 -1.84 17.25
N ASP A 47 -2.80 -2.33 16.43
CA ASP A 47 -1.55 -2.91 16.89
C ASP A 47 -0.49 -1.80 16.84
N LEU A 48 -0.01 -1.39 18.00
CA LEU A 48 1.16 -0.54 18.13
C LEU A 48 2.40 -1.43 18.03
N VAL A 49 3.15 -1.25 16.95
CA VAL A 49 4.40 -1.97 16.69
C VAL A 49 5.54 -1.06 17.09
N GLN A 50 6.37 -1.49 18.04
CA GLN A 50 7.55 -0.74 18.48
C GLN A 50 8.80 -1.53 18.18
N ARG A 51 9.88 -0.83 17.81
CA ARG A 51 11.21 -1.42 17.68
C ARG A 51 12.14 -0.80 18.71
N ASP A 52 12.75 -1.64 19.53
CA ASP A 52 13.74 -1.20 20.53
C ASP A 52 15.11 -0.93 19.90
N GLU A 53 16.05 -0.41 20.70
CA GLU A 53 17.41 -0.10 20.27
C GLU A 53 18.23 -1.33 19.87
N ALA A 54 17.90 -2.50 20.43
CA ALA A 54 18.49 -3.79 20.06
C ALA A 54 17.92 -4.34 18.74
N GLY A 55 16.90 -3.68 18.19
CA GLY A 55 16.24 -4.03 16.93
C GLY A 55 15.13 -5.06 17.06
N ALA A 56 14.76 -5.47 18.28
CA ALA A 56 13.63 -6.36 18.52
C ALA A 56 12.31 -5.62 18.38
N TYR A 57 11.28 -6.36 17.95
CA TYR A 57 9.94 -5.82 17.75
C TYR A 57 8.99 -6.31 18.85
N ALA A 58 8.23 -5.38 19.42
CA ALA A 58 7.11 -5.65 20.30
C ALA A 58 5.80 -5.19 19.65
N VAL A 59 4.74 -5.96 19.83
CA VAL A 59 3.39 -5.57 19.36
C VAL A 59 2.43 -5.56 20.52
N LEU A 60 1.77 -4.43 20.74
CA LEU A 60 0.68 -4.32 21.70
C LEU A 60 -0.62 -3.95 20.99
N ARG A 61 -1.67 -4.72 21.25
CA ARG A 61 -3.02 -4.40 20.80
C ARG A 61 -3.71 -3.50 21.81
N MET A 62 -4.28 -2.39 21.33
CA MET A 62 -5.00 -1.42 22.15
C MET A 62 -6.10 -0.73 21.35
N ASP A 63 -7.04 -0.09 22.03
CA ASP A 63 -7.93 0.89 21.39
C ASP A 63 -7.22 2.26 21.22
N PRO A 64 -7.66 3.12 20.27
CA PRO A 64 -7.06 4.44 20.06
C PRO A 64 -7.13 5.38 21.26
N ASP A 65 -8.17 5.28 22.10
CA ASP A 65 -8.28 6.14 23.28
C ASP A 65 -7.17 5.79 24.29
N GLN A 66 -6.84 4.50 24.43
CA GLN A 66 -5.72 4.02 25.23
C GLN A 66 -4.38 4.54 24.70
N LEU A 67 -4.17 4.55 23.38
CA LEU A 67 -2.98 5.13 22.76
C LEU A 67 -2.80 6.59 23.21
N PHE A 68 -3.83 7.44 23.10
CA PHE A 68 -3.70 8.85 23.47
C PHE A 68 -3.49 9.08 24.97
N ARG A 69 -4.04 8.20 25.82
CA ARG A 69 -3.84 8.27 27.27
C ARG A 69 -2.41 7.91 27.67
N THR A 70 -1.80 6.91 27.04
CA THR A 70 -0.50 6.35 27.43
C THR A 70 0.67 6.84 26.58
N ALA A 71 0.40 7.57 25.48
CA ALA A 71 1.45 8.10 24.62
C ALA A 71 2.34 9.11 25.35
N GLY A 72 3.66 8.92 25.24
CA GLY A 72 4.65 9.86 25.77
C GLY A 72 4.62 11.20 25.04
N ASP A 73 4.36 11.16 23.73
CA ASP A 73 4.05 12.32 22.91
C ASP A 73 2.66 12.14 22.28
N ARG A 74 1.67 12.86 22.83
CA ARG A 74 0.29 12.82 22.35
C ARG A 74 0.12 13.44 20.96
N ASN A 75 0.92 14.46 20.63
CA ASN A 75 0.84 15.11 19.33
C ASN A 75 1.38 14.19 18.24
N ALA A 76 2.49 13.51 18.49
CA ALA A 76 3.03 12.50 17.59
C ALA A 76 2.05 11.33 17.39
N ALA A 77 1.45 10.84 18.47
CA ALA A 77 0.42 9.79 18.40
C ALA A 77 -0.81 10.25 17.59
N ALA A 78 -1.30 11.47 17.82
CA ALA A 78 -2.41 12.05 17.06
C ALA A 78 -2.07 12.18 15.57
N ALA A 79 -0.90 12.73 15.23
CA ALA A 79 -0.46 12.85 13.84
C ALA A 79 -0.34 11.48 13.14
N ALA A 80 0.19 10.46 13.82
CA ALA A 80 0.26 9.11 13.27
C ALA A 80 -1.13 8.47 13.11
N PHE A 81 -2.05 8.73 14.03
CA PHE A 81 -3.43 8.29 13.93
C PHE A 81 -4.18 9.00 12.78
N ASP A 82 -3.93 10.28 12.55
CA ASP A 82 -4.49 11.03 11.44
C ASP A 82 -4.01 10.46 10.10
N LEU A 83 -2.73 10.08 9.97
CA LEU A 83 -2.20 9.48 8.74
C LEU A 83 -2.93 8.20 8.30
N ILE A 84 -3.51 7.44 9.25
CA ILE A 84 -4.24 6.20 8.96
C ILE A 84 -5.76 6.41 8.85
N THR A 85 -6.31 7.51 9.39
CA THR A 85 -7.76 7.76 9.40
C THR A 85 -8.21 8.84 8.44
N ALA A 86 -7.35 9.81 8.11
CA ALA A 86 -7.68 10.94 7.25
C ALA A 86 -8.03 10.48 5.82
N PRO A 87 -9.06 11.07 5.19
CA PRO A 87 -9.37 10.82 3.79
C PRO A 87 -8.15 11.05 2.89
N ARG A 88 -7.91 10.12 1.96
CA ARG A 88 -6.88 10.32 0.93
C ARG A 88 -7.34 11.35 -0.10
N ALA A 89 -6.43 12.25 -0.45
CA ALA A 89 -6.66 13.16 -1.57
C ALA A 89 -6.94 12.36 -2.85
N PRO A 90 -7.78 12.89 -3.77
CA PRO A 90 -7.99 12.26 -5.06
C PRO A 90 -6.67 12.08 -5.82
N PHE A 91 -6.55 10.98 -6.55
CA PHE A 91 -5.40 10.70 -7.41
C PHE A 91 -5.83 10.65 -8.86
N ALA A 92 -5.24 11.50 -9.72
CA ALA A 92 -5.60 11.59 -11.13
C ALA A 92 -7.12 11.73 -11.40
N GLY A 93 -7.83 12.48 -10.53
CA GLY A 93 -9.29 12.67 -10.61
C GLY A 93 -10.12 11.52 -10.02
N LEU A 94 -9.49 10.45 -9.52
CA LEU A 94 -10.16 9.33 -8.85
C LEU A 94 -10.25 9.59 -7.35
N ALA A 95 -11.45 9.40 -6.77
CA ALA A 95 -11.59 9.33 -5.32
C ALA A 95 -10.86 8.11 -4.76
N MET A 96 -10.13 8.28 -3.66
CA MET A 96 -9.35 7.22 -3.00
C MET A 96 -10.04 6.70 -1.73
N ASP A 97 -11.36 6.60 -1.80
CA ASP A 97 -12.31 6.19 -0.75
C ASP A 97 -12.56 4.67 -0.69
N ARG A 98 -12.13 3.94 -1.71
CA ARG A 98 -12.23 2.47 -1.82
C ARG A 98 -11.04 1.89 -2.59
N PRO A 99 -10.83 0.57 -2.57
CA PRO A 99 -9.76 -0.04 -3.35
C PRO A 99 -10.03 0.22 -4.82
N ARG A 100 -8.97 0.60 -5.54
CA ARG A 100 -8.97 0.81 -6.98
C ARG A 100 -8.19 -0.32 -7.62
N ILE A 101 -8.72 -0.88 -8.69
CA ILE A 101 -8.04 -1.94 -9.43
C ILE A 101 -7.10 -1.26 -10.44
N MET A 102 -5.83 -1.62 -10.39
CA MET A 102 -4.81 -1.21 -11.34
C MET A 102 -4.46 -2.40 -12.22
N GLY A 103 -4.73 -2.30 -13.52
CA GLY A 103 -4.31 -3.28 -14.52
C GLY A 103 -2.89 -3.01 -14.97
N ILE A 104 -2.02 -4.02 -14.95
CA ILE A 104 -0.63 -3.91 -15.38
C ILE A 104 -0.55 -4.31 -16.86
N LEU A 105 -0.17 -3.37 -17.72
CA LEU A 105 -0.03 -3.54 -19.16
C LEU A 105 1.45 -3.40 -19.55
N ASN A 106 2.15 -4.53 -19.64
CA ASN A 106 3.53 -4.55 -20.10
C ASN A 106 3.58 -4.59 -21.64
N VAL A 107 4.31 -3.65 -22.24
CA VAL A 107 4.48 -3.49 -23.69
C VAL A 107 5.88 -3.97 -24.08
N THR A 108 6.18 -5.26 -23.89
CA THR A 108 7.51 -5.84 -24.20
C THR A 108 7.49 -6.67 -25.48
N PRO A 109 8.55 -6.68 -26.32
CA PRO A 109 8.59 -7.40 -27.60
C PRO A 109 8.25 -8.89 -27.51
N ASP A 110 8.66 -9.51 -26.41
CA ASP A 110 8.54 -10.92 -26.06
C ASP A 110 7.15 -11.33 -25.53
N SER A 111 6.20 -10.38 -25.42
CA SER A 111 4.78 -10.67 -25.18
C SER A 111 3.89 -10.54 -26.43
N PHE A 112 4.47 -10.15 -27.57
CA PHE A 112 3.72 -9.83 -28.81
C PHE A 112 4.34 -10.43 -30.08
N SER A 113 4.82 -11.68 -30.02
CA SER A 113 5.44 -12.37 -31.15
C SER A 113 4.43 -12.90 -32.18
N ASP A 114 3.70 -12.01 -32.87
CA ASP A 114 3.08 -12.31 -34.17
C ASP A 114 3.34 -11.12 -35.09
N GLY A 115 4.24 -11.29 -36.06
CA GLY A 115 4.86 -10.21 -36.83
C GLY A 115 3.91 -9.11 -37.28
N GLY A 116 4.13 -7.90 -36.77
CA GLY A 116 3.41 -6.71 -37.24
C GLY A 116 4.00 -5.45 -36.66
N ARG A 117 4.87 -4.77 -37.42
CA ARG A 117 5.45 -3.44 -37.10
C ARG A 117 4.40 -2.33 -36.88
N HIS A 118 3.11 -2.67 -36.95
CA HIS A 118 1.95 -1.80 -36.70
C HIS A 118 0.92 -2.38 -35.71
N ASN A 119 1.14 -3.58 -35.15
CA ASN A 119 0.16 -4.27 -34.30
C ASN A 119 0.46 -4.22 -32.80
N ALA A 120 1.66 -3.83 -32.36
CA ALA A 120 1.98 -3.77 -30.93
C ALA A 120 1.18 -2.70 -30.17
N PRO A 121 1.08 -1.42 -30.62
CA PRO A 121 0.28 -0.41 -29.91
C PRO A 121 -1.22 -0.72 -29.94
N ALA A 122 -1.73 -1.21 -31.08
CA ALA A 122 -3.14 -1.57 -31.21
C ALA A 122 -3.54 -2.72 -30.28
N ARG A 123 -2.68 -3.74 -30.14
CA ARG A 123 -2.88 -4.84 -29.19
C ARG A 123 -2.81 -4.37 -27.74
N ALA A 124 -1.85 -3.50 -27.40
CA ALA A 124 -1.76 -2.91 -26.06
C ALA A 124 -3.03 -2.11 -25.71
N VAL A 125 -3.53 -1.30 -26.64
CA VAL A 125 -4.80 -0.57 -26.48
C VAL A 125 -5.99 -1.52 -26.30
N ALA A 126 -6.07 -2.59 -27.10
CA ALA A 126 -7.13 -3.59 -26.97
C ALA A 126 -7.10 -4.26 -25.59
N ALA A 127 -5.92 -4.71 -25.13
CA ALA A 127 -5.74 -5.29 -23.81
C ALA A 127 -6.09 -4.30 -22.69
N GLY A 128 -5.72 -3.02 -22.81
CA GLY A 128 -6.11 -1.98 -21.87
C GLY A 128 -7.64 -1.79 -21.79
N ARG A 129 -8.34 -1.86 -22.94
CA ARG A 129 -9.81 -1.82 -22.99
C ARG A 129 -10.44 -3.05 -22.32
N GLU A 130 -9.87 -4.23 -22.52
CA GLU A 130 -10.30 -5.45 -21.83
C GLU A 130 -10.12 -5.34 -20.31
N MET A 131 -9.00 -4.78 -19.83
CA MET A 131 -8.78 -4.53 -18.40
C MET A 131 -9.83 -3.57 -17.83
N ILE A 132 -10.15 -2.49 -18.56
CA ILE A 132 -11.22 -1.56 -18.17
C ILE A 132 -12.57 -2.28 -18.10
N ALA A 133 -12.90 -3.10 -19.10
CA ALA A 133 -14.12 -3.90 -19.11
C ALA A 133 -14.18 -4.91 -17.94
N ALA A 134 -13.02 -5.40 -17.49
CA ALA A 134 -12.88 -6.25 -16.30
C ALA A 134 -12.91 -5.48 -14.97
N GLY A 135 -13.00 -4.14 -15.00
CA GLY A 135 -13.15 -3.30 -13.81
C GLY A 135 -11.89 -2.55 -13.37
N ALA A 136 -10.80 -2.57 -14.16
CA ALA A 136 -9.65 -1.73 -13.89
C ALA A 136 -10.02 -0.25 -14.01
N THR A 137 -9.64 0.52 -13.00
CA THR A 137 -9.82 1.99 -12.96
C THR A 137 -8.53 2.74 -13.25
N ILE A 138 -7.40 2.05 -13.17
CA ILE A 138 -6.06 2.56 -13.46
C ILE A 138 -5.40 1.54 -14.39
N ILE A 139 -4.67 2.02 -15.40
CA ILE A 139 -3.79 1.18 -16.22
C ILE A 139 -2.35 1.64 -15.98
N ASP A 140 -1.50 0.73 -15.58
CA ASP A 140 -0.06 0.93 -15.41
C ASP A 140 0.67 0.38 -16.63
N ILE A 141 1.29 1.25 -17.42
CA ILE A 141 1.89 0.90 -18.72
C ILE A 141 3.40 0.86 -18.57
N GLY A 142 3.99 -0.33 -18.71
CA GLY A 142 5.43 -0.55 -18.59
C GLY A 142 6.05 -0.94 -19.93
N GLY A 143 6.98 -0.13 -20.44
CA GLY A 143 7.73 -0.47 -21.66
C GLY A 143 8.92 -1.38 -21.39
N GLU A 144 9.39 -1.51 -20.15
CA GLU A 144 10.53 -2.34 -19.76
C GLU A 144 10.12 -3.62 -19.04
N SER A 145 10.85 -4.72 -19.26
CA SER A 145 10.60 -5.99 -18.57
C SER A 145 11.23 -5.94 -17.18
N PRO A 146 10.46 -6.11 -16.08
CA PRO A 146 11.01 -6.14 -14.72
C PRO A 146 11.61 -7.50 -14.35
N ARG A 147 11.74 -8.43 -15.31
CA ARG A 147 12.20 -9.81 -15.05
C ARG A 147 13.71 -9.82 -14.75
N PRO A 148 14.18 -10.62 -13.76
CA PRO A 148 15.61 -10.80 -13.52
C PRO A 148 16.33 -11.28 -14.79
N GLY A 149 17.40 -10.58 -15.17
CA GLY A 149 18.19 -10.91 -16.37
C GLY A 149 17.61 -10.39 -17.69
N ALA A 150 16.56 -9.56 -17.67
CA ALA A 150 16.15 -8.83 -18.86
C ALA A 150 17.23 -7.81 -19.25
N GLU A 151 17.53 -7.74 -20.55
CA GLU A 151 18.43 -6.72 -21.09
C GLU A 151 17.79 -5.34 -20.91
N PRO A 152 18.49 -4.37 -20.29
CA PRO A 152 17.99 -3.02 -20.14
C PRO A 152 17.64 -2.40 -21.48
N VAL A 153 16.56 -1.63 -21.52
CA VAL A 153 16.18 -0.88 -22.72
C VAL A 153 16.68 0.56 -22.59
N THR A 154 17.16 1.13 -23.69
CA THR A 154 17.44 2.57 -23.72
C THR A 154 16.13 3.36 -23.62
N ARG A 155 16.19 4.58 -23.08
CA ARG A 155 15.05 5.51 -23.04
C ARG A 155 14.33 5.65 -24.39
N ASN A 156 15.08 5.73 -25.49
CA ASN A 156 14.48 5.87 -26.83
C ASN A 156 13.78 4.59 -27.29
N GLN A 157 14.27 3.41 -26.89
CA GLN A 157 13.61 2.14 -27.18
C GLN A 157 12.34 1.99 -26.35
N GLU A 158 12.32 2.47 -25.10
CA GLU A 158 11.12 2.45 -24.26
C GLU A 158 10.05 3.41 -24.79
N LEU A 159 10.42 4.64 -25.16
CA LEU A 159 9.51 5.64 -25.73
C LEU A 159 8.89 5.23 -27.08
N ALA A 160 9.55 4.32 -27.81
CA ALA A 160 9.08 3.82 -29.09
C ALA A 160 8.10 2.64 -28.96
N ARG A 161 7.92 2.09 -27.75
CA ARG A 161 6.94 1.03 -27.44
C ARG A 161 5.57 1.63 -27.20
#